data_AF-A0A3C0GK11-F1
#
_entry.id   AF-A0A3C0GK11-F1
#
_cell.length_a   1.000
_cell.length_b   1.000
_cell.length_c   1.000
_cell.angle_alpha   90.00
_cell.angle_beta   90.00
_cell.angle_gamma   90.00
#
_symmetry.space_group_name_H-M   'P 1'
#
loop_
_entity.id
_entity.type
_entity.pdbx_description
1 polymer ?
#
loop_
_entity_poly.entity_id
_entity_poly.type
_entity_poly.pdbx_seq_one_letter_code
_entity_poly.pdbx_strand_id
1 'polypeptide(L)'
;MARYTTNFKKLKLQNYVDVLPSSNTYKKLNDNSILTNCVAHDDNNPSMCLTQKRDRVYFHCFSGCDQRDVAKAFAQLLRGAR
;
A
#
# COMPACT_ATOMS: atom_id res chain seq x y z
N MET A 1 4.48 -19.17 16.63
CA MET A 1 4.17 -17.76 16.32
C MET A 1 5.45 -17.03 15.95
N ALA A 2 5.81 -17.00 14.67
CA ALA A 2 7.05 -16.36 14.22
C ALA A 2 6.88 -14.83 14.24
N ARG A 3 7.66 -14.15 15.09
CA ARG A 3 7.72 -12.68 15.14
C ARG A 3 8.54 -12.20 13.94
N TYR A 4 7.89 -12.00 12.80
CA TYR A 4 8.51 -11.29 11.69
C TYR A 4 8.67 -9.82 12.10
N THR A 5 9.87 -9.44 12.48
CA THR A 5 10.27 -8.03 12.58
C THR A 5 10.04 -7.41 11.20
N THR A 6 9.01 -6.59 11.04
CA THR A 6 8.65 -5.92 9.78
C THR A 6 9.75 -4.92 9.45
N ASN A 7 10.81 -5.40 8.80
CA ASN A 7 11.88 -4.53 8.31
C ASN A 7 11.38 -3.84 7.05
N PHE A 8 10.78 -2.66 7.23
CA PHE A 8 10.22 -1.85 6.15
C PHE A 8 11.22 -1.55 5.01
N LYS A 9 12.54 -1.64 5.26
CA LYS A 9 13.58 -1.43 4.22
C LYS A 9 13.65 -2.55 3.17
N LYS A 10 12.97 -3.68 3.36
CA LYS A 10 12.98 -4.81 2.41
C LYS A 10 11.62 -5.06 1.74
N LEU A 11 10.60 -4.27 2.06
CA LEU A 11 9.27 -4.48 1.50
C LEU A 11 9.26 -4.07 0.03
N LYS A 12 8.79 -4.99 -0.81
CA LYS A 12 8.55 -4.78 -2.24
C LYS A 12 7.09 -4.41 -2.47
N LEU A 13 6.77 -3.96 -3.68
CA LEU A 13 5.40 -3.62 -4.08
C LEU A 13 4.41 -4.72 -3.70
N GLN A 14 4.77 -5.98 -3.98
CA GLN A 14 3.91 -7.13 -3.71
C GLN A 14 3.48 -7.21 -2.24
N ASN A 15 4.37 -6.92 -1.28
CA ASN A 15 4.00 -6.94 0.13
C ASN A 15 2.90 -5.93 0.49
N TYR A 16 2.82 -4.81 -0.23
CA TYR A 16 1.76 -3.83 -0.05
C TYR A 16 0.46 -4.29 -0.74
N VAL A 17 0.57 -4.96 -1.89
CA VAL A 17 -0.58 -5.54 -2.60
C VAL A 17 -1.23 -6.66 -1.76
N ASP A 18 -0.40 -7.51 -1.15
CA ASP A 18 -0.84 -8.67 -0.36
C ASP A 18 -1.66 -8.28 0.88
N VAL A 19 -1.49 -7.06 1.38
CA VAL A 19 -2.20 -6.55 2.57
C VAL A 19 -3.29 -5.54 2.22
N LEU A 20 -3.57 -5.32 0.94
CA LEU A 20 -4.71 -4.51 0.55
C LEU A 20 -6.00 -5.18 1.06
N PRO A 21 -6.97 -4.40 1.59
CA PRO A 21 -8.28 -4.93 1.92
C PRO A 21 -8.90 -5.65 0.73
N SER A 22 -9.66 -6.71 0.97
CA SER A 22 -10.36 -7.46 -0.10
C SER A 22 -11.37 -6.61 -0.88
N SER A 23 -11.84 -5.50 -0.27
CA SER A 23 -12.67 -4.48 -0.92
C SER A 23 -11.91 -3.63 -1.93
N ASN A 24 -10.58 -3.56 -1.84
CA ASN A 24 -9.78 -2.72 -2.73
C ASN A 24 -9.60 -3.44 -4.06
N THR A 25 -9.85 -2.70 -5.13
CA THR A 25 -9.48 -3.10 -6.48
C THR A 25 -8.11 -2.52 -6.82
N TYR A 26 -7.37 -3.16 -7.72
CA TYR A 26 -6.18 -2.56 -8.27
C TYR A 26 -6.00 -2.88 -9.75
N LYS A 27 -5.38 -1.94 -10.46
CA LYS A 27 -5.01 -2.04 -11.86
C LYS A 27 -3.50 -1.88 -11.98
N LYS A 28 -2.86 -2.79 -12.70
CA LYS A 28 -1.44 -2.68 -13.04
C LYS A 28 -1.24 -1.55 -14.05
N LEU A 29 -0.35 -0.61 -13.74
CA LEU A 29 0.05 0.46 -14.65
C LEU A 29 1.30 0.06 -15.44
N ASN A 30 2.27 -0.54 -14.74
CA ASN A 30 3.49 -1.11 -15.31
C ASN A 30 4.04 -2.18 -14.35
N ASP A 31 5.19 -2.77 -14.67
CA ASP A 31 5.79 -3.84 -13.84
C ASP A 31 6.10 -3.44 -12.40
N ASN A 32 6.29 -2.14 -12.15
CA ASN A 32 6.67 -1.62 -10.84
C ASN A 32 5.59 -0.71 -10.24
N SER A 33 4.40 -0.60 -10.84
CA SER A 33 3.37 0.34 -10.37
C SER A 33 1.95 -0.18 -10.55
N ILE A 34 1.11 0.09 -9.56
CA ILE A 34 -0.32 -0.17 -9.60
C ILE A 34 -1.10 1.07 -9.18
N LEU A 35 -2.33 1.19 -9.66
CA LEU A 35 -3.34 2.11 -9.17
C LEU A 35 -4.37 1.30 -8.37
N THR A 36 -4.68 1.71 -7.15
CA THR A 36 -5.61 1.01 -6.24
C THR A 36 -6.44 2.01 -5.43
N ASN A 37 -7.49 1.52 -4.78
CA ASN A 37 -8.26 2.30 -3.80
C ASN A 37 -7.36 2.72 -2.63
N CYS A 38 -7.56 3.92 -2.12
CA CYS A 38 -6.82 4.40 -0.96
C CYS A 38 -7.14 3.56 0.29
N VAL A 39 -6.14 3.35 1.13
CA VAL A 39 -6.30 2.61 2.41
C VAL A 39 -6.60 3.54 3.59
N ALA A 40 -6.51 4.86 3.40
CA ALA A 40 -6.69 5.86 4.46
C ALA A 40 -8.07 6.52 4.48
N HIS A 41 -8.86 6.36 3.42
CA HIS A 41 -10.25 6.80 3.35
C HIS A 41 -11.10 5.71 2.72
N ASP A 42 -12.41 5.79 2.89
CA ASP A 42 -13.35 4.94 2.17
C ASP A 42 -13.39 5.37 0.70
N ASP A 43 -12.78 4.56 -0.14
CA ASP A 43 -12.51 4.91 -1.53
C ASP A 43 -13.22 3.94 -2.47
N ASN A 44 -14.25 4.43 -3.17
CA ASN A 44 -14.99 3.64 -4.16
C ASN A 44 -14.33 3.63 -5.54
N ASN A 45 -13.32 4.48 -5.80
CA ASN A 45 -12.67 4.61 -7.10
C ASN A 45 -11.14 4.68 -6.94
N PRO A 46 -10.34 3.81 -7.58
CA PRO A 46 -8.89 3.78 -7.41
C PRO A 46 -8.19 5.14 -7.48
N SER A 47 -7.85 5.70 -6.32
CA SER A 47 -7.27 7.04 -6.19
C SER A 47 -5.83 7.06 -5.67
N MET A 48 -5.24 5.89 -5.41
CA MET A 48 -3.90 5.76 -4.85
C MET A 48 -2.97 5.01 -5.80
N CYS A 49 -1.83 5.61 -6.13
CA CYS A 49 -0.77 4.93 -6.88
C CYS A 49 0.27 4.37 -5.92
N LEU A 50 0.64 3.10 -6.10
CA LEU A 50 1.79 2.45 -5.48
C LEU A 50 2.86 2.24 -6.55
N THR A 51 4.08 2.68 -6.30
CA THR A 51 5.21 2.54 -7.22
C THR A 51 6.45 2.07 -6.48
N GLN A 52 7.06 0.99 -6.95
CA GLN A 52 8.37 0.55 -6.49
C GLN A 52 9.47 1.21 -7.31
N LYS A 53 10.44 1.84 -6.63
CA LYS A 53 11.68 2.33 -7.22
C LYS A 53 12.85 1.91 -6.37
N ARG A 54 13.80 1.19 -6.98
CA ARG A 54 14.97 0.60 -6.29
C ARG A 54 14.49 -0.25 -5.10
N ASP A 55 14.92 0.11 -3.89
CA ASP A 55 14.64 -0.62 -2.65
C ASP A 55 13.50 0.01 -1.82
N ARG A 56 12.65 0.85 -2.43
CA ARG A 56 11.57 1.54 -1.73
C ARG A 56 10.26 1.49 -2.51
N VAL A 57 9.16 1.45 -1.78
CA VAL A 57 7.81 1.60 -2.30
C VAL A 57 7.31 3.00 -1.93
N TYR A 58 6.84 3.71 -2.95
CA TYR A 58 6.20 5.01 -2.84
C TYR A 58 4.70 4.82 -3.00
N PHE A 59 3.92 5.57 -2.24
CA PHE A 59 2.47 5.63 -2.38
C PHE A 59 2.04 7.08 -2.40
N HIS A 60 1.03 7.40 -3.20
CA HIS A 60 0.45 8.73 -3.23
C HIS A 60 -1.05 8.63 -3.53
N CYS A 61 -1.85 9.32 -2.73
CA CYS A 61 -3.30 9.41 -2.89
C CYS A 61 -3.65 10.73 -3.58
N PHE A 62 -4.27 10.67 -4.75
CA PHE A 62 -4.66 11.84 -5.54
C PHE A 62 -5.92 12.54 -5.01
N SER A 63 -6.71 11.87 -4.17
CA SER A 63 -7.93 12.45 -3.54
C SER A 63 -7.66 13.37 -2.35
N GLY A 64 -6.38 13.58 -1.97
CA GLY A 64 -6.01 14.57 -0.95
C GLY A 64 -5.76 14.04 0.47
N CYS A 65 -5.56 12.73 0.65
CA CYS A 65 -5.09 12.21 1.94
C CYS A 65 -3.67 12.70 2.25
N ASP A 66 -3.41 13.01 3.53
CA ASP A 66 -2.06 13.29 3.98
C ASP A 66 -1.19 12.02 3.86
N GLN A 67 0.07 12.22 3.49
CA GLN A 67 1.02 11.12 3.32
C GLN A 67 1.19 10.29 4.61
N ARG A 68 1.08 10.92 5.78
CA ARG A 68 1.22 10.28 7.10
C ARG A 68 0.03 9.37 7.40
N ASP A 69 -1.18 9.75 7.00
CA ASP A 69 -2.37 8.93 7.21
C ASP A 69 -2.33 7.66 6.37
N VAL A 70 -1.94 7.79 5.10
CA VAL A 70 -1.71 6.64 4.21
C VAL A 70 -0.60 5.73 4.75
N ALA A 71 0.51 6.31 5.22
CA ALA A 71 1.59 5.55 5.83
C ALA A 71 1.15 4.80 7.11
N LYS A 72 0.35 5.45 7.95
CA LYS A 72 -0.19 4.88 9.19
C LYS A 72 -1.15 3.72 8.88
N ALA A 73 -2.03 3.88 7.90
CA ALA A 73 -2.94 2.84 7.44
C ALA A 73 -2.17 1.61 6.94
N PHE A 74 -1.18 1.79 6.05
CA PHE A 74 -0.33 0.68 5.62
C PHE A 74 0.45 0.03 6.76
N ALA A 75 0.97 0.82 7.71
CA ALA A 75 1.65 0.26 8.86
C ALA A 75 0.73 -0.62 9.72
N GLN A 76 -0.56 -0.29 9.83
CA GLN A 76 -1.54 -1.14 10.51
C GLN A 76 -1.82 -2.42 9.71
N LEU A 77 -2.05 -2.31 8.40
CA LEU A 77 -2.28 -3.47 7.52
C LEU A 77 -1.09 -4.44 7.53
N LEU A 78 0.14 -3.93 7.35
CA LEU A 78 1.37 -4.73 7.36
C LEU A 78 1.68 -5.37 8.72
N ARG A 79 1.15 -4.82 9.82
CA ARG A 79 1.25 -5.41 11.17
C ARG A 79 0.12 -6.39 11.47
N GLY A 80 -1.03 -6.19 10.83
CA GLY A 80 -2.28 -6.91 11.09
C GLY A 80 -2.58 -8.05 10.11
N ALA A 81 -1.91 -8.11 8.95
CA ALA A 81 -2.00 -9.22 8.01
C ALA A 81 -1.54 -10.50 8.71
N ARG A 82 -2.52 -11.31 9.13
CA ARG A 82 -2.37 -12.54 9.91
C ARG A 82 -3.08 -13.67 9.20
#